data_AF-A0A945LK29-F1
#
_entry.id   AF-A0A945LK29-F1
#
_cell.length_a   1.000
_cell.length_b   1.000
_cell.length_c   1.000
_cell.angle_alpha   90.00
_cell.angle_beta   90.00
_cell.angle_gamma   90.00
#
_symmetry.space_group_name_H-M   'P 1'
#
loop_
_entity.id
_entity.type
_entity.pdbx_description
1 polymer ?
#
loop_
_entity_poly.entity_id
_entity_poly.type
_entity_poly.pdbx_seq_one_letter_code
_entity_poly.pdbx_strand_id
1 'polypeptide(L)'
;MKINISLLFIFLAFVSLLASVFFGCIAALQYVSTTALDGFLSFQLTRPLHVSMVIAWIFSSALAGIYYYLPKIVKQEVFSKRLVGLHFIFFVLTGLVILYSYFTKSFGGREYWAFPTYLSIPILISWLFLIVNFFSTLVKYFLSSLTANTSFFRTKIPVYIWMWAVGILFFFFTFIESYLWLFPYFRENIVRDIMVQWKSYGSLVGSWNLLVYGIAIYVMDKISGKSSATEKMAYFLFFLGISNLILGWSHHIYILPTAKWIRYVGYAISMTELFILARMIWLWKKTIKFPEKGKYYLPYLFLVSADFWIVLNLVLAIIMSVPAFNIYTHGTHITVAH
;
A
#
# COMPACT_ATOMS: atom_id res chain seq x y z
N MET A 1 9.27 10.64 29.90
CA MET A 1 8.42 10.89 28.70
C MET A 1 7.83 9.58 28.22
N LYS A 2 6.50 9.45 28.07
CA LYS A 2 5.90 8.27 27.43
C LYS A 2 6.26 8.32 25.93
N ILE A 3 6.97 7.31 25.42
CA ILE A 3 7.35 7.23 24.01
C ILE A 3 6.07 7.14 23.17
N ASN A 4 5.89 8.08 22.24
CA ASN A 4 4.79 8.02 21.28
C ASN A 4 5.17 7.06 20.15
N ILE A 5 4.60 5.86 20.16
CA ILE A 5 4.94 4.81 19.18
C ILE A 5 4.69 5.26 17.73
N SER A 6 3.71 6.15 17.50
CA SER A 6 3.48 6.70 16.15
C SER A 6 4.71 7.47 15.64
N LEU A 7 5.44 8.17 16.51
CA LEU A 7 6.69 8.85 16.15
C LEU A 7 7.82 7.87 15.85
N LEU A 8 7.84 6.71 16.51
CA LEU A 8 8.80 5.65 16.17
C LEU A 8 8.56 5.08 14.77
N PHE A 9 7.29 4.87 14.39
CA PHE A 9 6.95 4.50 13.01
C PHE A 9 7.34 5.58 11.99
N ILE A 10 7.17 6.87 12.32
CA ILE A 10 7.65 7.97 11.46
C ILE A 10 9.17 7.91 11.31
N PHE A 11 9.90 7.73 12.42
CA PHE A 11 11.35 7.61 12.38
C PHE A 11 11.79 6.42 11.50
N LEU A 12 11.17 5.25 11.69
CA LEU A 12 11.43 4.07 10.86
C LEU A 12 11.11 4.32 9.39
N ALA A 13 10.02 5.03 9.08
CA ALA A 13 9.67 5.41 7.73
C ALA A 13 10.75 6.26 7.07
N PHE A 14 11.27 7.28 7.77
CA PHE A 14 12.36 8.12 7.25
C PHE A 14 13.65 7.34 7.03
N VAL A 15 14.04 6.49 7.99
CA VAL A 15 15.24 5.65 7.84
C VAL A 15 15.09 4.71 6.64
N SER A 16 13.93 4.07 6.50
CA SER A 16 13.63 3.17 5.39
C SER A 16 13.62 3.92 4.05
N LEU A 17 13.08 5.15 4.00
CA LEU A 17 13.09 5.99 2.80
C LEU A 17 14.52 6.31 2.38
N LEU A 18 15.35 6.80 3.30
CA LEU A 18 16.76 7.13 3.01
C LEU A 18 17.53 5.90 2.52
N ALA A 19 17.36 4.76 3.19
CA ALA A 19 17.96 3.50 2.76
C ALA A 19 17.46 3.06 1.37
N SER A 20 16.17 3.21 1.10
CA SER A 20 15.59 2.87 -0.21
C SER A 20 16.17 3.72 -1.33
N VAL A 21 16.30 5.04 -1.13
CA VAL A 21 16.92 5.94 -2.10
C VAL A 21 18.38 5.58 -2.31
N PHE A 22 19.13 5.32 -1.24
CA PHE A 22 20.53 4.90 -1.31
C PHE A 22 20.72 3.63 -2.15
N PHE A 23 20.00 2.55 -1.84
CA PHE A 23 20.08 1.30 -2.63
C PHE A 23 19.52 1.47 -4.04
N GLY A 24 18.51 2.32 -4.24
CA GLY A 24 17.98 2.65 -5.56
C GLY A 24 19.02 3.34 -6.45
N CYS A 25 19.76 4.31 -5.91
CA CYS A 25 20.85 4.97 -6.61
C CYS A 25 21.98 3.99 -6.96
N ILE A 26 22.32 3.06 -6.05
CA ILE A 26 23.30 2.01 -6.34
C ILE A 26 22.80 1.12 -7.48
N ALA A 27 21.55 0.66 -7.42
CA ALA A 27 20.97 -0.16 -8.47
C ALA A 27 20.99 0.56 -9.83
N ALA A 28 20.65 1.85 -9.87
CA ALA A 28 20.71 2.66 -11.08
C ALA A 28 22.15 2.77 -11.63
N LEU A 29 23.15 2.95 -10.77
CA LEU A 29 24.56 2.94 -11.17
C LEU A 29 24.96 1.59 -11.79
N GLN A 30 24.46 0.48 -11.23
CA GLN A 30 24.72 -0.87 -11.74
C GLN A 30 24.08 -1.15 -13.10
N TYR A 31 23.00 -0.43 -13.46
CA TYR A 31 22.44 -0.47 -14.81
C TYR A 31 23.34 0.24 -15.84
N VAL A 32 24.06 1.28 -15.43
CA VAL A 32 24.99 2.01 -16.30
C VAL A 32 26.33 1.29 -16.41
N SER A 33 26.81 0.71 -15.30
CA SER A 33 28.06 -0.02 -15.23
C SER A 33 27.84 -1.34 -14.48
N THR A 34 27.75 -2.44 -15.22
CA THR A 34 27.44 -3.76 -14.64
C THR A 34 28.51 -4.31 -13.70
N THR A 35 29.71 -3.73 -13.72
CA THR A 35 30.83 -4.07 -12.82
C THR A 35 30.92 -3.15 -11.59
N ALA A 36 30.02 -2.16 -11.48
CA ALA A 36 30.03 -1.24 -10.35
C ALA A 36 29.71 -1.99 -9.05
N LEU A 37 30.64 -1.92 -8.09
CA LEU A 37 30.56 -2.60 -6.79
C LEU A 37 30.62 -4.13 -6.85
N ASP A 38 31.20 -4.68 -7.92
CA ASP A 38 31.51 -6.11 -8.01
C ASP A 38 32.28 -6.62 -6.78
N GLY A 39 31.87 -7.78 -6.27
CA GLY A 39 32.45 -8.39 -5.07
C GLY A 39 31.95 -7.84 -3.73
N PHE A 40 31.29 -6.67 -3.70
CA PHE A 40 30.75 -6.08 -2.47
C PHE A 40 29.22 -6.08 -2.42
N LEU A 41 28.56 -5.44 -3.39
CA LEU A 41 27.11 -5.34 -3.48
C LEU A 41 26.68 -5.64 -4.90
N SER A 42 26.26 -6.87 -5.19
CA SER A 42 25.75 -7.21 -6.53
C SER A 42 24.32 -6.71 -6.74
N PHE A 43 23.90 -6.55 -7.99
CA PHE A 43 22.53 -6.13 -8.31
C PHE A 43 21.45 -7.05 -7.70
N GLN A 44 21.73 -8.36 -7.64
CA GLN A 44 20.86 -9.36 -7.02
C GLN A 44 20.67 -9.13 -5.51
N LEU A 45 21.61 -8.45 -4.84
CA LEU A 45 21.50 -8.03 -3.44
C LEU A 45 20.84 -6.65 -3.33
N THR A 46 21.31 -5.69 -4.12
CA THR A 46 20.86 -4.30 -4.08
C THR A 46 19.36 -4.17 -4.35
N ARG A 47 18.83 -4.92 -5.33
CA ARG A 47 17.42 -4.84 -5.72
C ARG A 47 16.47 -5.27 -4.59
N PRO A 48 16.61 -6.46 -3.97
CA PRO A 48 15.82 -6.84 -2.79
C PRO A 48 15.95 -5.89 -1.60
N LEU A 49 17.16 -5.33 -1.37
CA LEU A 49 17.39 -4.32 -0.32
C LEU A 49 16.57 -3.05 -0.59
N HIS A 50 16.66 -2.50 -1.80
CA HIS A 50 15.88 -1.34 -2.23
C HIS A 50 14.38 -1.60 -2.05
N VAL A 51 13.87 -2.68 -2.66
CA VAL A 51 12.44 -3.02 -2.64
C VAL A 51 11.91 -3.21 -1.22
N SER A 52 12.63 -3.94 -0.37
CA SER A 52 12.21 -4.15 1.02
C SER A 52 12.18 -2.85 1.81
N MET A 53 13.12 -1.95 1.57
CA MET A 53 13.16 -0.63 2.21
C MET A 53 12.03 0.29 1.73
N VAL A 54 11.68 0.25 0.44
CA VAL A 54 10.50 0.97 -0.08
C VAL A 54 9.23 0.47 0.58
N ILE A 55 9.04 -0.85 0.66
CA ILE A 55 7.88 -1.47 1.31
C ILE A 55 7.83 -1.06 2.80
N ALA A 56 8.95 -1.14 3.51
CA ALA A 56 9.03 -0.74 4.91
C ALA A 56 8.71 0.75 5.12
N TRP A 57 9.15 1.62 4.22
CA TRP A 57 8.83 3.04 4.25
C TRP A 57 7.32 3.31 4.10
N ILE A 58 6.68 2.70 3.08
CA ILE A 58 5.25 2.89 2.81
C ILE A 58 4.42 2.41 4.00
N PHE A 59 4.68 1.19 4.49
CA PHE A 59 3.95 0.66 5.64
C PHE A 59 4.17 1.48 6.90
N SER A 60 5.42 1.81 7.24
CA SER A 60 5.71 2.58 8.45
C SER A 60 5.04 3.96 8.40
N SER A 61 4.99 4.60 7.23
CA SER A 61 4.30 5.89 7.04
C SER A 61 2.78 5.75 7.26
N ALA A 62 2.17 4.74 6.65
CA ALA A 62 0.73 4.51 6.79
C ALA A 62 0.35 4.14 8.23
N LEU A 63 1.11 3.24 8.86
CA LEU A 63 0.90 2.79 10.24
C LEU A 63 1.09 3.92 11.26
N ALA A 64 2.11 4.77 11.07
CA ALA A 64 2.28 5.98 11.86
C ALA A 64 1.01 6.85 11.82
N GLY A 65 0.49 7.09 10.61
CA GLY A 65 -0.73 7.84 10.42
C GLY A 65 -1.94 7.20 11.10
N ILE A 66 -2.14 5.90 10.93
CA ILE A 66 -3.27 5.17 11.53
C ILE A 66 -3.21 5.25 13.07
N TYR A 67 -2.07 4.90 13.68
CA TYR A 67 -1.91 4.93 15.14
C TYR A 67 -2.02 6.35 15.72
N TYR A 68 -1.70 7.37 14.95
CA TYR A 68 -1.80 8.76 15.38
C TYR A 68 -3.20 9.36 15.19
N TYR A 69 -3.85 9.08 14.06
CA TYR A 69 -5.14 9.67 13.71
C TYR A 69 -6.34 8.92 14.27
N LEU A 70 -6.29 7.59 14.31
CA LEU A 70 -7.43 6.78 14.77
C LEU A 70 -7.92 7.19 16.17
N PRO A 71 -7.07 7.29 17.21
CA PRO A 71 -7.50 7.72 18.55
C PRO A 71 -8.15 9.10 18.57
N LYS A 72 -7.70 10.02 17.71
CA LYS A 72 -8.24 11.37 17.60
C LYS A 72 -9.61 11.38 16.92
N ILE A 73 -9.82 10.49 15.96
CA ILE A 73 -11.10 10.34 15.26
C ILE A 73 -12.13 9.74 16.20
N VAL A 74 -11.79 8.63 16.87
CA VAL A 74 -12.72 7.94 17.78
C VAL A 74 -12.83 8.60 19.15
N LYS A 75 -11.97 9.58 19.46
CA LYS A 75 -11.86 10.26 20.76
C LYS A 75 -11.65 9.29 21.94
N GLN A 76 -10.89 8.24 21.70
CA GLN A 76 -10.59 7.18 22.66
C GLN A 76 -9.14 6.72 22.47
N GLU A 77 -8.53 6.15 23.51
CA GLU A 77 -7.24 5.49 23.34
C GLU A 77 -7.38 4.24 22.46
N VAL A 78 -6.27 3.86 21.80
CA VAL A 78 -6.16 2.54 21.16
C VAL A 78 -6.44 1.43 22.16
N PHE A 79 -6.99 0.31 21.69
CA PHE A 79 -7.38 -0.83 22.51
C PHE A 79 -6.27 -1.31 23.46
N SER A 80 -5.04 -1.48 22.95
CA SER A 80 -3.91 -1.91 23.77
C SER A 80 -2.59 -1.29 23.33
N LYS A 81 -2.02 -0.41 24.16
CA LYS A 81 -0.68 0.17 23.92
C LYS A 81 0.42 -0.89 23.83
N ARG A 82 0.27 -2.01 24.56
CA ARG A 82 1.20 -3.15 24.52
C ARG A 82 1.19 -3.82 23.15
N LEU A 83 0.02 -4.04 22.54
CA LEU A 83 -0.07 -4.62 21.19
C LEU A 83 0.55 -3.71 20.13
N VAL A 84 0.38 -2.38 20.26
CA VAL A 84 1.06 -1.42 19.35
C VAL A 84 2.59 -1.53 19.50
N GLY A 85 3.10 -1.67 20.72
CA GLY A 85 4.53 -1.86 20.97
C GLY A 85 5.04 -3.19 20.40
N LEU A 86 4.30 -4.28 20.59
CA LEU A 86 4.65 -5.60 20.04
C LEU A 86 4.62 -5.59 18.51
N HIS A 87 3.62 -4.94 17.90
CA HIS A 87 3.55 -4.74 16.46
C HIS A 87 4.83 -4.08 15.93
N PHE A 88 5.22 -2.94 16.52
CA PHE A 88 6.44 -2.22 16.14
C PHE A 88 7.70 -3.06 16.30
N ILE A 89 7.87 -3.72 17.46
CA ILE A 89 9.06 -4.54 17.74
C ILE A 89 9.17 -5.70 16.76
N PHE A 90 8.09 -6.44 16.53
CA PHE A 90 8.09 -7.55 15.58
C PHE A 90 8.37 -7.07 14.16
N PHE A 91 7.79 -5.94 13.75
CA PHE A 91 8.02 -5.36 12.43
C PHE A 91 9.51 -5.02 12.23
N VAL A 92 10.12 -4.32 13.19
CA VAL A 92 11.54 -3.93 13.12
C VAL A 92 12.47 -5.14 13.17
N LEU A 93 12.29 -6.04 14.15
CA LEU A 93 13.16 -7.21 14.30
C LEU A 93 13.09 -8.12 13.08
N THR A 94 11.88 -8.36 12.56
CA THR A 94 11.70 -9.16 11.34
C THR A 94 12.36 -8.49 10.14
N GLY A 95 12.18 -7.18 9.99
CA GLY A 95 12.86 -6.39 8.97
C GLY A 95 14.38 -6.52 9.04
N LEU A 96 14.97 -6.40 10.23
CA LEU A 96 16.43 -6.57 10.41
C LEU A 96 16.91 -7.97 10.01
N VAL A 97 16.17 -9.02 10.37
CA VAL A 97 16.50 -10.41 9.99
C VAL A 97 16.35 -10.63 8.48
N ILE A 98 15.37 -10.00 7.83
CA ILE A 98 15.20 -10.01 6.37
C ILE A 98 16.44 -9.39 5.70
N LEU A 99 16.87 -8.21 6.16
CA LEU A 99 18.03 -7.53 5.58
C LEU A 99 19.31 -8.37 5.78
N TYR A 100 19.49 -8.94 6.96
CA TYR A 100 20.60 -9.85 7.24
C TYR A 100 20.59 -11.08 6.33
N SER A 101 19.41 -11.62 6.02
CA SER A 101 19.26 -12.76 5.12
C SER A 101 19.75 -12.42 3.70
N TYR A 102 19.54 -11.19 3.23
CA TYR A 102 20.09 -10.74 1.96
C TYR A 102 21.62 -10.71 1.97
N PHE A 103 22.25 -10.12 2.99
CA PHE A 103 23.71 -10.10 3.07
C PHE A 103 24.35 -11.50 3.16
N THR A 104 23.62 -12.47 3.70
CA THR A 104 24.04 -13.88 3.75
C THR A 104 23.61 -14.69 2.52
N LYS A 105 23.06 -14.03 1.49
CA LYS A 105 22.57 -14.63 0.23
C LYS A 105 21.48 -15.69 0.43
N SER A 106 20.74 -15.61 1.54
CA SER A 106 19.60 -16.46 1.84
C SER A 106 18.33 -15.80 1.29
N PHE A 107 17.84 -16.33 0.16
CA PHE A 107 16.68 -15.79 -0.55
C PHE A 107 15.54 -16.80 -0.65
N GLY A 108 14.30 -16.31 -0.72
CA GLY A 108 13.09 -17.09 -0.96
C GLY A 108 12.66 -17.16 -2.43
N GLY A 109 13.33 -16.44 -3.33
CA GLY A 109 13.13 -16.54 -4.77
C GLY A 109 11.83 -15.94 -5.31
N ARG A 110 11.13 -15.12 -4.52
CA ARG A 110 9.89 -14.45 -4.93
C ARG A 110 10.09 -12.95 -5.12
N GLU A 111 9.43 -12.41 -6.15
CA GLU A 111 9.40 -10.98 -6.43
C GLU A 111 8.75 -10.24 -5.26
N TYR A 112 9.32 -9.09 -4.85
CA TYR A 112 8.98 -8.31 -3.65
C TYR A 112 9.22 -9.00 -2.29
N TRP A 113 9.05 -10.32 -2.20
CA TRP A 113 9.24 -11.13 -1.00
C TRP A 113 10.46 -12.03 -1.13
N ALA A 114 11.60 -11.42 -1.47
CA ALA A 114 12.82 -12.14 -1.81
C ALA A 114 13.47 -12.84 -0.60
N PHE A 115 12.97 -12.65 0.61
CA PHE A 115 13.52 -13.24 1.83
C PHE A 115 13.06 -14.69 2.03
N PRO A 116 13.74 -15.47 2.90
CA PRO A 116 13.34 -16.84 3.20
C PRO A 116 11.91 -16.95 3.73
N THR A 117 11.15 -17.92 3.22
CA THR A 117 9.70 -18.00 3.43
C THR A 117 9.27 -18.10 4.88
N TYR A 118 10.09 -18.67 5.77
CA TYR A 118 9.80 -18.76 7.20
C TYR A 118 9.69 -17.38 7.89
N LEU A 119 10.29 -16.33 7.33
CA LEU A 119 10.16 -14.96 7.84
C LEU A 119 8.79 -14.33 7.55
N SER A 120 7.93 -14.99 6.76
CA SER A 120 6.53 -14.59 6.60
C SER A 120 5.69 -14.76 7.88
N ILE A 121 6.04 -15.74 8.72
CA ILE A 121 5.33 -16.03 9.97
C ILE A 121 5.40 -14.86 10.95
N PRO A 122 6.58 -14.31 11.30
CA PRO A 122 6.64 -13.16 12.19
C PRO A 122 6.03 -11.89 11.57
N ILE A 123 5.99 -11.73 10.23
CA ILE A 123 5.21 -10.68 9.57
C ILE A 123 3.71 -10.85 9.84
N LEU A 124 3.17 -12.06 9.69
CA LEU A 124 1.76 -12.35 9.99
C LEU A 124 1.42 -12.08 11.45
N ILE A 125 2.29 -12.50 12.38
CA ILE A 125 2.11 -12.24 13.82
C ILE A 125 2.11 -10.74 14.10
N SER A 126 3.07 -10.01 13.52
CA SER A 126 3.15 -8.55 13.59
C SER A 126 1.83 -7.91 13.13
N TRP A 127 1.30 -8.36 11.99
CA TRP A 127 0.06 -7.85 11.40
C TRP A 127 -1.20 -8.23 12.21
N LEU A 128 -1.21 -9.39 12.87
CA LEU A 128 -2.29 -9.77 13.78
C LEU A 128 -2.40 -8.82 14.97
N PHE A 129 -1.27 -8.33 15.51
CA PHE A 129 -1.31 -7.30 16.55
C PHE A 129 -1.98 -6.02 16.06
N LEU A 130 -1.72 -5.61 14.81
CA LEU A 130 -2.41 -4.48 14.18
C LEU A 130 -3.90 -4.74 14.04
N ILE A 131 -4.30 -5.89 13.48
CA ILE A 131 -5.71 -6.27 13.29
C ILE A 131 -6.46 -6.21 14.62
N VAL A 132 -5.99 -6.94 15.62
CA VAL A 132 -6.66 -7.00 16.93
C VAL A 132 -6.76 -5.59 17.52
N ASN A 133 -5.69 -4.81 17.47
CA ASN A 133 -5.71 -3.46 18.03
C ASN A 133 -6.67 -2.52 17.32
N PHE A 134 -6.62 -2.49 15.99
CA PHE A 134 -7.43 -1.59 15.16
C PHE A 134 -8.92 -1.94 15.29
N PHE A 135 -9.28 -3.20 15.07
CA PHE A 135 -10.67 -3.63 15.09
C PHE A 135 -11.27 -3.59 16.50
N SER A 136 -10.54 -3.97 17.55
CA SER A 136 -11.05 -3.81 18.92
C SER A 136 -11.23 -2.34 19.31
N THR A 137 -10.39 -1.43 18.81
CA THR A 137 -10.58 0.03 19.00
C THR A 137 -11.87 0.48 18.32
N LEU A 138 -12.14 0.03 17.09
CA LEU A 138 -13.38 0.36 16.37
C LEU A 138 -14.62 -0.25 17.03
N VAL A 139 -14.57 -1.51 17.46
CA VAL A 139 -15.68 -2.17 18.16
C VAL A 139 -16.02 -1.41 19.44
N LYS A 140 -15.02 -1.01 20.24
CA LYS A 140 -15.22 -0.20 21.44
C LYS A 140 -15.86 1.15 21.11
N TYR A 141 -15.40 1.80 20.04
CA TYR A 141 -16.01 3.04 19.54
C TYR A 141 -17.47 2.84 19.13
N PHE A 142 -17.80 1.78 18.39
CA PHE A 142 -19.17 1.47 17.97
C PHE A 142 -20.08 1.17 19.17
N LEU A 143 -19.64 0.35 20.11
CA LEU A 143 -20.40 0.04 21.33
C LEU A 143 -20.67 1.30 22.16
N SER A 144 -19.67 2.19 22.28
CA SER A 144 -19.85 3.48 22.96
C SER A 144 -20.80 4.44 22.23
N SER A 145 -20.94 4.32 20.92
CA SER A 145 -21.87 5.14 20.13
C SER A 145 -23.31 4.62 20.17
N LEU A 146 -23.51 3.33 20.48
CA LEU A 146 -24.84 2.72 20.62
C LEU A 146 -25.50 3.06 21.98
N THR A 147 -24.69 3.25 23.02
CA THR A 147 -25.16 3.61 24.37
C THR A 147 -25.46 5.10 24.52
N ALA A 148 -24.79 5.97 23.75
CA ALA A 148 -25.26 7.32 23.52
C ALA A 148 -26.55 7.23 22.70
N ASN A 149 -27.60 7.98 23.07
CA ASN A 149 -28.96 7.94 22.52
C ASN A 149 -29.03 8.46 21.04
N THR A 150 -28.14 7.96 20.20
CA THR A 150 -27.91 8.32 18.81
C THR A 150 -28.23 7.11 17.97
N SER A 151 -29.23 7.25 17.09
CA SER A 151 -29.54 6.27 16.05
C SER A 151 -28.26 5.88 15.30
N PHE A 152 -27.86 4.60 15.41
CA PHE A 152 -26.71 4.00 14.73
C PHE A 152 -26.65 4.35 13.23
N PHE A 153 -27.82 4.39 12.58
CA PHE A 153 -27.98 4.72 11.17
C PHE A 153 -27.71 6.20 10.82
N ARG A 154 -27.51 7.07 11.82
CA ARG A 154 -27.17 8.50 11.61
C ARG A 154 -25.67 8.79 11.71
N THR A 155 -24.85 7.91 12.28
CA THR A 155 -23.42 8.14 12.43
C THR A 155 -22.71 7.91 11.09
N LYS A 156 -22.45 8.99 10.36
CA LYS A 156 -21.66 8.93 9.12
C LYS A 156 -20.19 8.65 9.44
N ILE A 157 -19.80 7.39 9.32
CA ILE A 157 -18.40 6.98 9.40
C ILE A 157 -17.65 7.61 8.21
N PRO A 158 -16.48 8.24 8.40
CA PRO A 158 -15.68 8.73 7.29
C PRO A 158 -15.07 7.57 6.47
N VAL A 159 -14.98 7.74 5.16
CA VAL A 159 -14.50 6.70 4.24
C VAL A 159 -13.09 6.20 4.57
N TYR A 160 -12.22 7.04 5.14
CA TYR A 160 -10.85 6.65 5.50
C TYR A 160 -10.81 5.55 6.58
N ILE A 161 -11.82 5.44 7.46
CA ILE A 161 -11.90 4.33 8.43
C ILE A 161 -12.16 3.02 7.69
N TRP A 162 -13.06 3.04 6.70
CA TRP A 162 -13.34 1.89 5.85
C TRP A 162 -12.14 1.50 5.01
N MET A 163 -11.42 2.47 4.45
CA MET A 163 -10.18 2.24 3.71
C MET A 163 -9.13 1.55 4.59
N TRP A 164 -8.91 2.02 5.83
CA TRP A 164 -7.99 1.36 6.75
C TRP A 164 -8.46 -0.05 7.14
N ALA A 165 -9.75 -0.23 7.45
CA ALA A 165 -10.29 -1.54 7.80
C ALA A 165 -10.13 -2.55 6.67
N VAL A 166 -10.56 -2.20 5.45
CA VAL A 166 -10.46 -3.06 4.27
C VAL A 166 -9.01 -3.28 3.91
N GLY A 167 -8.16 -2.24 3.90
CA GLY A 167 -6.74 -2.37 3.61
C GLY A 167 -6.01 -3.30 4.57
N ILE A 168 -6.26 -3.20 5.88
CA ILE A 168 -5.64 -4.07 6.90
C ILE A 168 -6.06 -5.53 6.69
N LEU A 169 -7.35 -5.79 6.45
CA LEU A 169 -7.86 -7.17 6.26
C LEU A 169 -7.44 -7.77 4.92
N PHE A 170 -7.53 -7.01 3.83
CA PHE A 170 -7.12 -7.48 2.52
C PHE A 170 -5.62 -7.69 2.45
N PHE A 171 -4.79 -6.86 3.10
CA PHE A 171 -3.37 -7.17 3.20
C PHE A 171 -3.16 -8.54 3.85
N PHE A 172 -3.80 -8.80 4.99
CA PHE A 172 -3.64 -10.08 5.69
C PHE A 172 -4.07 -11.27 4.83
N PHE A 173 -5.26 -11.19 4.21
CA PHE A 173 -5.77 -12.24 3.35
C PHE A 173 -4.89 -12.47 2.11
N THR A 174 -4.53 -11.39 1.42
CA THR A 174 -3.74 -11.49 0.16
C THR A 174 -2.29 -11.85 0.44
N PHE A 175 -1.73 -11.46 1.58
CA PHE A 175 -0.41 -11.91 2.01
C PHE A 175 -0.39 -13.41 2.25
N ILE A 176 -1.37 -13.98 2.98
CA ILE A 176 -1.48 -15.45 3.14
C ILE A 176 -1.65 -16.14 1.79
N GLU A 177 -2.55 -15.62 0.95
CA GLU A 177 -2.80 -16.15 -0.38
C GLU A 177 -1.52 -16.17 -1.25
N SER A 178 -0.65 -15.18 -1.07
CA SER A 178 0.61 -15.09 -1.79
C SER A 178 1.60 -16.22 -1.49
N TYR A 179 1.34 -17.05 -0.48
CA TYR A 179 2.12 -18.25 -0.15
C TYR A 179 1.46 -19.56 -0.59
N LEU A 180 0.35 -19.51 -1.32
CA LEU A 180 -0.29 -20.71 -1.86
C LEU A 180 0.63 -21.51 -2.80
N TRP A 181 1.62 -20.86 -3.43
CA TRP A 181 2.66 -21.53 -4.22
C TRP A 181 3.55 -22.50 -3.41
N LEU A 182 3.44 -22.52 -2.09
CA LEU A 182 4.09 -23.54 -1.27
C LEU A 182 3.43 -24.92 -1.43
N PHE A 183 2.16 -24.97 -1.82
CA PHE A 183 1.46 -26.23 -2.04
C PHE A 183 1.73 -26.78 -3.45
N PRO A 184 1.96 -28.10 -3.60
CA PRO A 184 2.24 -28.75 -4.88
C PRO A 184 1.22 -28.40 -5.97
N TYR A 185 -0.07 -28.38 -5.62
CA TYR A 185 -1.14 -28.00 -6.54
C TYR A 185 -0.87 -26.67 -7.26
N PHE A 186 -0.37 -25.64 -6.57
CA PHE A 186 -0.07 -24.37 -7.21
C PHE A 186 1.29 -24.40 -7.92
N ARG A 187 2.32 -24.92 -7.25
CA ARG A 187 3.71 -24.86 -7.72
C ARG A 187 4.00 -25.68 -8.97
N GLU A 188 3.37 -26.84 -9.11
CA GLU A 188 3.65 -27.78 -10.22
C GLU A 188 3.14 -27.27 -11.57
N ASN A 189 2.32 -26.21 -11.57
CA ASN A 189 1.86 -25.56 -12.79
C ASN A 189 2.28 -24.08 -12.79
N ILE A 190 3.26 -23.75 -13.61
CA ILE A 190 3.84 -22.39 -13.67
C ILE A 190 2.81 -21.29 -13.99
N VAL A 191 1.82 -21.59 -14.83
CA VAL A 191 0.76 -20.63 -15.19
C VAL A 191 -0.11 -20.34 -13.97
N ARG A 192 -0.45 -21.39 -13.21
CA ARG A 192 -1.23 -21.28 -11.97
C ARG A 192 -0.46 -20.57 -10.87
N ASP A 193 0.82 -20.92 -10.70
CA ASP A 193 1.72 -20.27 -9.73
C ASP A 193 1.78 -18.76 -9.98
N ILE A 194 2.14 -18.35 -11.20
CA ILE A 194 2.26 -16.93 -11.55
C ILE A 194 0.91 -16.21 -11.48
N MET A 195 -0.19 -16.87 -11.89
CA MET A 195 -1.54 -16.31 -11.76
C MET A 195 -1.86 -15.98 -10.30
N VAL A 196 -1.61 -16.91 -9.37
CA VAL A 196 -1.87 -16.68 -7.95
C VAL A 196 -0.93 -15.63 -7.39
N GLN A 197 0.35 -15.65 -7.75
CA GLN A 197 1.32 -14.63 -7.34
C GLN A 197 0.81 -13.22 -7.67
N TRP A 198 0.43 -12.97 -8.92
CA TRP A 198 -0.06 -11.64 -9.31
C TRP A 198 -1.45 -11.32 -8.81
N LYS A 199 -2.33 -12.33 -8.68
CA LYS A 199 -3.63 -12.15 -8.03
C LYS A 199 -3.46 -11.60 -6.63
N SER A 200 -2.57 -12.21 -5.85
CA SER A 200 -2.26 -11.78 -4.50
C SER A 200 -1.49 -10.48 -4.49
N TYR A 201 -0.44 -10.30 -5.30
CA TYR A 201 0.39 -9.10 -5.29
C TYR A 201 -0.36 -7.85 -5.73
N GLY A 202 -1.15 -7.91 -6.80
CA GLY A 202 -1.98 -6.78 -7.23
C GLY A 202 -2.97 -6.35 -6.15
N SER A 203 -3.63 -7.33 -5.52
CA SER A 203 -4.56 -7.08 -4.41
C SER A 203 -3.84 -6.55 -3.16
N LEU A 204 -2.62 -7.01 -2.91
CA LEU A 204 -1.79 -6.61 -1.78
C LEU A 204 -1.33 -5.15 -1.95
N VAL A 205 -0.91 -4.75 -3.16
CA VAL A 205 -0.61 -3.35 -3.50
C VAL A 205 -1.84 -2.48 -3.31
N GLY A 206 -3.00 -2.93 -3.80
CA GLY A 206 -4.27 -2.24 -3.57
C GLY A 206 -4.62 -2.08 -2.09
N SER A 207 -4.32 -3.09 -1.26
CA SER A 207 -4.62 -3.08 0.17
C SER A 207 -3.81 -2.03 0.95
N TRP A 208 -2.51 -1.89 0.67
CA TRP A 208 -1.73 -0.82 1.31
C TRP A 208 -2.06 0.55 0.72
N ASN A 209 -2.47 0.62 -0.56
CA ASN A 209 -2.90 1.88 -1.18
C ASN A 209 -4.13 2.43 -0.46
N LEU A 210 -5.07 1.58 -0.03
CA LEU A 210 -6.17 2.01 0.84
C LEU A 210 -5.67 2.59 2.17
N LEU A 211 -4.58 2.07 2.74
CA LEU A 211 -3.99 2.65 3.96
C LEU A 211 -3.51 4.08 3.70
N VAL A 212 -2.71 4.27 2.64
CA VAL A 212 -2.15 5.57 2.24
C VAL A 212 -3.26 6.56 1.85
N TYR A 213 -4.23 6.15 1.03
CA TYR A 213 -5.34 6.99 0.62
C TYR A 213 -6.22 7.39 1.80
N GLY A 214 -6.45 6.50 2.76
CA GLY A 214 -7.16 6.85 3.99
C GLY A 214 -6.44 7.95 4.78
N ILE A 215 -5.10 7.90 4.85
CA ILE A 215 -4.31 8.99 5.45
C ILE A 215 -4.48 10.29 4.66
N ALA A 216 -4.32 10.25 3.34
CA ALA A 216 -4.41 11.43 2.49
C ALA A 216 -5.79 12.09 2.60
N ILE A 217 -6.88 11.31 2.54
CA ILE A 217 -8.25 11.82 2.68
C ILE A 217 -8.48 12.41 4.07
N TYR A 218 -7.99 11.77 5.13
CA TYR A 218 -8.08 12.34 6.49
C TYR A 218 -7.38 13.71 6.56
N VAL A 219 -6.17 13.82 6.02
CA VAL A 219 -5.41 15.08 6.01
C VAL A 219 -6.14 16.13 5.18
N MET A 220 -6.68 15.79 4.00
CA MET A 220 -7.49 16.70 3.17
C MET A 220 -8.75 17.20 3.90
N ASP A 221 -9.44 16.33 4.64
CA ASP A 221 -10.62 16.69 5.45
C ASP A 221 -10.21 17.73 6.53
N LYS A 222 -9.04 17.54 7.16
CA LYS A 222 -8.50 18.48 8.16
C LYS A 222 -8.02 19.80 7.59
N ILE A 223 -7.41 19.79 6.41
CA ILE A 223 -6.96 21.02 5.73
C ILE A 223 -8.16 21.82 5.24
N SER A 224 -9.13 21.16 4.61
CA SER A 224 -10.29 21.83 4.02
C SER A 224 -11.31 22.30 5.06
N GLY A 225 -11.33 21.70 6.25
CA GLY A 225 -12.35 21.94 7.27
C GLY A 225 -13.74 21.44 6.90
N LYS A 226 -13.88 20.73 5.77
CA LYS A 226 -15.14 20.14 5.28
C LYS A 226 -15.16 18.65 5.59
N SER A 227 -16.34 18.07 5.80
CA SER A 227 -16.54 16.63 6.03
C SER A 227 -16.70 15.83 4.73
N SER A 228 -15.83 16.10 3.76
CA SER A 228 -15.86 15.52 2.40
C SER A 228 -15.71 14.00 2.43
N ALA A 229 -15.01 13.47 3.45
CA ALA A 229 -14.83 12.04 3.66
C ALA A 229 -16.15 11.27 3.93
N THR A 230 -17.27 11.95 4.16
CA THR A 230 -18.60 11.34 4.37
C THR A 230 -19.55 11.50 3.19
N GLU A 231 -19.10 12.13 2.11
CA GLU A 231 -19.92 12.36 0.92
C GLU A 231 -20.05 11.11 0.03
N LYS A 232 -21.15 11.02 -0.72
CA LYS A 232 -21.43 9.89 -1.63
C LYS A 232 -20.29 9.64 -2.62
N MET A 233 -19.67 10.70 -3.13
CA MET A 233 -18.55 10.60 -4.08
C MET A 233 -17.33 9.93 -3.46
N ALA A 234 -17.02 10.21 -2.20
CA ALA A 234 -15.89 9.59 -1.50
C ALA A 234 -16.10 8.07 -1.37
N TYR A 235 -17.33 7.66 -1.03
CA TYR A 235 -17.73 6.25 -0.99
C TYR A 235 -17.73 5.59 -2.37
N PHE A 236 -18.20 6.27 -3.41
CA PHE A 236 -18.14 5.77 -4.78
C PHE A 236 -16.69 5.47 -5.20
N LEU A 237 -15.76 6.41 -4.98
CA LEU A 237 -14.34 6.22 -5.27
C LEU A 237 -13.72 5.09 -4.43
N PHE A 238 -14.17 4.92 -3.19
CA PHE A 238 -13.74 3.82 -2.35
C PHE A 238 -14.20 2.45 -2.89
N PHE A 239 -15.47 2.30 -3.29
CA PHE A 239 -15.94 1.06 -3.90
C PHE A 239 -15.25 0.78 -5.24
N LEU A 240 -15.02 1.82 -6.04
CA LEU A 240 -14.23 1.72 -7.27
C LEU A 240 -12.81 1.21 -6.99
N GLY A 241 -12.16 1.75 -5.94
CA GLY A 241 -10.86 1.30 -5.47
C GLY A 241 -10.86 -0.15 -4.99
N ILE A 242 -11.91 -0.59 -4.27
CA ILE A 242 -12.07 -1.99 -3.86
C ILE A 242 -12.23 -2.91 -5.07
N SER A 243 -13.04 -2.53 -6.06
CA SER A 243 -13.20 -3.32 -7.29
C SER A 243 -11.87 -3.50 -8.01
N ASN A 244 -11.06 -2.43 -8.12
CA ASN A 244 -9.71 -2.51 -8.67
C ASN A 244 -8.77 -3.37 -7.82
N LEU A 245 -8.81 -3.24 -6.50
CA LEU A 245 -8.04 -4.08 -5.58
C LEU A 245 -8.33 -5.58 -5.82
N ILE A 246 -9.60 -5.96 -5.93
CA ILE A 246 -9.99 -7.38 -6.00
C ILE A 246 -9.78 -7.98 -7.40
N LEU A 247 -10.00 -7.19 -8.46
CA LEU A 247 -10.11 -7.71 -9.83
C LEU A 247 -9.03 -7.18 -10.79
N GLY A 248 -8.39 -6.05 -10.46
CA GLY A 248 -7.43 -5.35 -11.31
C GLY A 248 -6.15 -6.14 -11.58
N TRP A 249 -5.77 -7.05 -10.66
CA TRP A 249 -4.57 -7.89 -10.77
C TRP A 249 -4.39 -8.61 -12.12
N SER A 250 -5.49 -8.90 -12.80
CA SER A 250 -5.50 -9.63 -14.06
C SER A 250 -4.80 -8.89 -15.21
N HIS A 251 -4.59 -7.57 -15.11
CA HIS A 251 -3.78 -6.81 -16.07
C HIS A 251 -2.27 -7.13 -16.02
N HIS A 252 -1.79 -7.71 -14.92
CA HIS A 252 -0.39 -8.13 -14.77
C HIS A 252 -0.12 -9.46 -15.47
N ILE A 253 -1.16 -10.15 -15.93
CA ILE A 253 -1.05 -11.50 -16.46
C ILE A 253 -1.63 -11.65 -17.87
N TYR A 254 -1.78 -10.55 -18.61
CA TYR A 254 -2.31 -10.60 -19.98
C TYR A 254 -1.52 -11.51 -20.92
N ILE A 255 -0.20 -11.60 -20.70
CA ILE A 255 0.70 -12.46 -21.49
C ILE A 255 0.65 -13.93 -21.08
N LEU A 256 0.10 -14.25 -19.90
CA LEU A 256 -0.04 -15.65 -19.48
C LEU A 256 -1.18 -16.35 -20.24
N PRO A 257 -1.01 -17.64 -20.57
CA PRO A 257 -2.02 -18.41 -21.30
C PRO A 257 -3.17 -18.80 -20.35
N THR A 258 -3.97 -17.83 -19.94
CA THR A 258 -5.12 -18.00 -19.05
C THR A 258 -6.44 -17.97 -19.82
N ALA A 259 -7.54 -18.27 -19.13
CA ALA A 259 -8.87 -18.15 -19.74
C ALA A 259 -9.13 -16.72 -20.23
N LYS A 260 -9.72 -16.58 -21.43
CA LYS A 260 -9.90 -15.27 -22.10
C LYS A 260 -10.69 -14.27 -21.26
N TRP A 261 -11.67 -14.74 -20.50
CA TRP A 261 -12.53 -13.89 -19.66
C TRP A 261 -11.74 -13.15 -18.57
N ILE A 262 -10.63 -13.73 -18.06
CA ILE A 262 -9.79 -13.09 -17.04
C ILE A 262 -9.18 -11.80 -17.60
N ARG A 263 -8.74 -11.82 -18.86
CA ARG A 263 -8.21 -10.63 -19.54
C ARG A 263 -9.28 -9.56 -19.76
N TYR A 264 -10.50 -9.97 -20.09
CA TYR A 264 -11.62 -9.02 -20.26
C TYR A 264 -12.03 -8.37 -18.94
N VAL A 265 -12.02 -9.12 -17.83
CA VAL A 265 -12.26 -8.55 -16.50
C VAL A 265 -11.17 -7.54 -16.15
N GLY A 266 -9.90 -7.88 -16.34
CA GLY A 266 -8.79 -6.97 -16.08
C GLY A 266 -8.87 -5.69 -16.89
N TYR A 267 -9.17 -5.82 -18.18
CA TYR A 267 -9.33 -4.67 -19.05
C TYR A 267 -10.51 -3.79 -18.61
N ALA A 268 -11.70 -4.39 -18.41
CA ALA A 268 -12.88 -3.64 -18.02
C ALA A 268 -12.69 -2.90 -16.69
N ILE A 269 -12.11 -3.56 -15.69
CA ILE A 269 -11.83 -2.97 -14.38
C ILE A 269 -10.78 -1.88 -14.47
N SER A 270 -9.67 -2.11 -15.19
CA SER A 270 -8.63 -1.08 -15.38
C SER A 270 -9.19 0.15 -16.10
N MET A 271 -10.08 -0.03 -17.08
CA MET A 271 -10.69 1.09 -17.80
C MET A 271 -11.65 1.90 -16.92
N THR A 272 -12.07 1.40 -15.76
CA THR A 272 -12.82 2.23 -14.81
C THR A 272 -11.99 3.38 -14.23
N GLU A 273 -10.66 3.29 -14.26
CA GLU A 273 -9.75 4.35 -13.86
C GLU A 273 -9.83 5.59 -14.77
N LEU A 274 -10.33 5.45 -16.01
CA LEU A 274 -10.65 6.60 -16.87
C LEU A 274 -11.63 7.57 -16.20
N PHE A 275 -12.55 7.06 -15.38
CA PHE A 275 -13.43 7.92 -14.59
C PHE A 275 -12.65 8.76 -13.59
N ILE A 276 -11.68 8.17 -12.88
CA ILE A 276 -10.83 8.86 -11.91
C ILE A 276 -10.01 9.93 -12.64
N LEU A 277 -9.39 9.58 -13.76
CA LEU A 277 -8.60 10.50 -14.58
C LEU A 277 -9.45 11.69 -15.06
N ALA A 278 -10.60 11.41 -15.68
CA ALA A 278 -11.50 12.44 -16.18
C ALA A 278 -11.95 13.38 -15.05
N ARG A 279 -12.25 12.82 -13.87
CA ARG A 279 -12.64 13.59 -12.69
C ARG A 279 -11.49 14.45 -12.16
N MET A 280 -10.27 13.93 -12.10
CA MET A 280 -9.08 14.70 -11.68
C MET A 280 -8.83 15.87 -12.62
N ILE A 281 -8.88 15.64 -13.94
CA ILE A 281 -8.73 16.70 -14.96
C ILE A 281 -9.85 17.75 -14.82
N TRP A 282 -11.10 17.32 -14.66
CA TRP A 282 -12.24 18.23 -14.55
C TRP A 282 -12.20 19.12 -13.31
N LEU A 283 -11.70 18.59 -12.18
CA LEU A 283 -11.59 19.36 -10.94
C LEU A 283 -10.26 20.09 -10.79
N TRP A 284 -9.27 19.84 -11.65
CA TRP A 284 -7.91 20.35 -11.56
C TRP A 284 -7.84 21.87 -11.30
N LYS A 285 -8.59 22.67 -12.08
CA LYS A 285 -8.63 24.14 -11.91
C LYS A 285 -9.21 24.59 -10.56
N LYS A 286 -10.06 23.76 -9.93
CA LYS A 286 -10.65 24.05 -8.62
C LYS A 286 -9.76 23.60 -7.47
N THR A 287 -8.95 22.55 -7.69
CA THR A 287 -8.08 21.96 -6.67
C THR A 287 -6.69 22.59 -6.60
N ILE A 288 -6.16 23.17 -7.69
CA ILE A 288 -4.89 23.93 -7.66
C ILE A 288 -5.19 25.40 -7.35
N LYS A 289 -5.41 25.68 -6.06
CA LYS A 289 -5.28 27.03 -5.53
C LYS A 289 -4.15 26.99 -4.52
N PHE A 290 -3.04 27.63 -4.83
CA PHE A 290 -1.95 27.74 -3.87
C PHE A 290 -2.47 28.51 -2.64
N PRO A 291 -2.51 27.90 -1.46
CA PRO A 291 -2.98 28.59 -0.27
C PRO A 291 -1.99 29.69 0.06
N GLU A 292 -2.49 30.78 0.61
CA GLU A 292 -1.65 31.77 1.26
C GLU A 292 -0.79 31.07 2.33
N LYS A 293 0.44 31.56 2.54
CA LYS A 293 1.32 31.02 3.58
C LYS A 293 0.57 31.04 4.92
N GLY A 294 0.28 29.86 5.45
CA GLY A 294 -0.61 29.71 6.60
C GLY A 294 -0.61 28.30 7.17
N LYS A 295 -1.60 28.02 8.02
CA LYS A 295 -1.75 26.71 8.66
C LYS A 295 -1.93 25.63 7.60
N TYR A 296 -1.10 24.59 7.65
CA TYR A 296 -1.09 23.45 6.73
C TYR A 296 -0.54 23.71 5.30
N TYR A 297 0.19 24.80 5.08
CA TYR A 297 0.82 25.09 3.78
C TYR A 297 1.66 23.93 3.22
N LEU A 298 2.59 23.38 4.01
CA LEU A 298 3.47 22.29 3.56
C LEU A 298 2.71 20.97 3.26
N PRO A 299 1.86 20.44 4.17
CA PRO A 299 1.04 19.27 3.85
C PRO A 299 0.21 19.42 2.57
N TYR A 300 -0.37 20.61 2.35
CA TYR A 300 -1.15 20.86 1.14
C TYR A 300 -0.29 20.83 -0.12
N LEU A 301 0.91 21.45 -0.10
CA LEU A 301 1.84 21.38 -1.24
C LEU A 301 2.25 19.94 -1.58
N PHE A 302 2.50 19.11 -0.56
CA PHE A 302 2.80 17.69 -0.79
C PHE A 302 1.63 16.96 -1.45
N LEU A 303 0.39 17.24 -1.04
CA LEU A 303 -0.81 16.65 -1.65
C LEU A 303 -0.99 17.10 -3.11
N VAL A 304 -0.82 18.39 -3.41
CA VAL A 304 -0.90 18.89 -4.79
C VAL A 304 0.21 18.30 -5.66
N SER A 305 1.42 18.17 -5.12
CA SER A 305 2.55 17.54 -5.84
C SER A 305 2.28 16.06 -6.09
N ALA A 306 1.73 15.35 -5.11
CA ALA A 306 1.32 13.96 -5.27
C ALA A 306 0.21 13.81 -6.31
N ASP A 307 -0.81 14.68 -6.32
CA ASP A 307 -1.88 14.67 -7.32
C ASP A 307 -1.33 14.82 -8.75
N PHE A 308 -0.31 15.66 -8.95
CA PHE A 308 0.37 15.79 -10.25
C PHE A 308 1.05 14.50 -10.69
N TRP A 309 1.83 13.87 -9.80
CA TRP A 309 2.46 12.58 -10.08
C TRP A 309 1.43 11.47 -10.31
N ILE A 310 0.33 11.46 -9.57
CA ILE A 310 -0.77 10.51 -9.75
C ILE A 310 -1.39 10.66 -11.14
N VAL A 311 -1.65 11.88 -11.62
CA VAL A 311 -2.21 12.06 -12.98
C VAL A 311 -1.25 11.57 -14.05
N LEU A 312 0.03 11.91 -13.96
CA LEU A 312 1.03 11.43 -14.92
C LEU A 312 1.11 9.90 -14.93
N ASN A 313 1.17 9.30 -13.74
CA ASN A 313 1.22 7.86 -13.58
C ASN A 313 -0.06 7.20 -14.11
N LEU A 314 -1.25 7.75 -13.79
CA LEU A 314 -2.54 7.24 -14.23
C LEU A 314 -2.70 7.25 -15.76
N VAL A 315 -2.20 8.28 -16.44
CA VAL A 315 -2.17 8.33 -17.91
C VAL A 315 -1.34 7.17 -18.47
N LEU A 316 -0.13 6.95 -17.92
CA LEU A 316 0.72 5.84 -18.34
C LEU A 316 0.07 4.48 -18.04
N ALA A 317 -0.47 4.33 -16.83
CA ALA A 317 -1.16 3.14 -16.34
C ALA A 317 -2.31 2.71 -17.26
N ILE A 318 -3.15 3.66 -17.68
CA ILE A 318 -4.28 3.40 -18.57
C ILE A 318 -3.79 2.93 -19.93
N ILE A 319 -2.76 3.56 -20.51
CA ILE A 319 -2.19 3.15 -21.80
C ILE A 319 -1.69 1.70 -21.72
N MET A 320 -0.90 1.37 -20.70
CA MET A 320 -0.35 0.02 -20.56
C MET A 320 -1.35 -1.02 -20.04
N SER A 321 -2.51 -0.61 -19.54
CA SER A 321 -3.60 -1.50 -19.12
C SER A 321 -4.46 -1.98 -20.29
N VAL A 322 -4.28 -1.42 -21.48
CA VAL A 322 -4.88 -1.91 -22.72
C VAL A 322 -4.08 -3.12 -23.22
N PRO A 323 -4.68 -4.32 -23.41
CA PRO A 323 -3.95 -5.52 -23.79
C PRO A 323 -3.05 -5.38 -25.03
N ALA A 324 -3.50 -4.63 -26.04
CA ALA A 324 -2.74 -4.41 -27.27
C ALA A 324 -1.42 -3.64 -27.05
N PHE A 325 -1.41 -2.67 -26.13
CA PHE A 325 -0.19 -1.96 -25.74
C PHE A 325 0.63 -2.76 -24.73
N ASN A 326 -0.05 -3.44 -23.79
CA ASN A 326 0.60 -4.22 -22.74
C ASN A 326 1.56 -5.27 -23.32
N ILE A 327 1.22 -5.93 -24.43
CA ILE A 327 2.10 -6.90 -25.09
C ILE A 327 3.50 -6.33 -25.38
N TYR A 328 3.61 -5.04 -25.69
CA TYR A 328 4.88 -4.38 -25.98
C TYR A 328 5.51 -3.71 -24.76
N THR A 329 4.72 -3.32 -23.76
CA THR A 329 5.21 -2.60 -22.58
C THR A 329 5.51 -3.52 -21.39
N HIS A 330 4.96 -4.74 -21.37
CA HIS A 330 5.08 -5.69 -20.26
C HIS A 330 6.53 -6.12 -20.05
N GLY A 331 7.00 -6.04 -18.79
CA GLY A 331 8.37 -6.45 -18.44
C GLY A 331 9.47 -5.54 -18.97
N THR A 332 9.12 -4.34 -19.45
CA THR A 332 10.08 -3.32 -19.92
C THR A 332 10.27 -2.21 -18.89
N HIS A 333 11.21 -1.29 -19.15
CA HIS A 333 11.38 -0.09 -18.32
C HIS A 333 10.13 0.82 -18.26
N ILE A 334 9.17 0.68 -19.19
CA ILE A 334 7.88 1.37 -19.10
C ILE A 334 7.10 0.88 -17.87
N THR A 335 7.14 -0.41 -17.57
CA THR A 335 6.51 -1.00 -16.39
C THR A 335 7.20 -0.56 -15.09
N VAL A 336 8.49 -0.21 -15.15
CA VAL A 336 9.25 0.30 -13.99
C VAL A 336 9.03 1.79 -13.78
N ALA A 337 8.78 2.54 -14.86
CA ALA A 337 8.48 3.97 -14.79
C ALA A 337 7.06 4.26 -14.28
N HIS A 338 6.12 3.38 -14.62
CA HIS A 338 4.79 3.30 -14.01
C HIS A 338 4.92 2.82 -12.55
#